data_AF-A0AAJ2LRP9-F1
#
_entry.id   AF-A0AAJ2LRP9-F1
#
_cell.length_a   1.000
_cell.length_b   1.000
_cell.length_c   1.000
_cell.angle_alpha   90.00
_cell.angle_beta   90.00
_cell.angle_gamma   90.00
#
_symmetry.space_group_name_H-M   'P 1'
#
loop_
_entity.id
_entity.type
_entity.pdbx_description
1 polymer ?
#
loop_
_entity_poly.entity_id
_entity_poly.type
_entity_poly.pdbx_seq_one_letter_code
_entity_poly.pdbx_strand_id
1 'polypeptide(L)' 'MRRLPVYLLLDTSGSMHGEAIEAVKNGVQILLSTLRQDPYALETAYLSIISFDTTAKQLVPLTELAAFQAPEI' A
#
# COMPACT_ATOMS: atom_id res chain seq x y z
N MET A 1 -10.67 -12.62 -16.99
CA MET A 1 -10.02 -12.44 -15.68
C MET A 1 -10.55 -11.17 -15.02
N ARG A 2 -11.01 -11.24 -13.77
CA ARG A 2 -11.43 -10.07 -12.98
C ARG A 2 -10.22 -9.56 -12.19
N ARG A 3 -9.93 -8.26 -12.27
CA ARG A 3 -8.89 -7.60 -11.46
C ARG A 3 -9.56 -6.93 -10.26
N LEU A 4 -8.92 -7.00 -9.10
CA LEU A 4 -9.32 -6.31 -7.87
C LEU A 4 -8.34 -5.16 -7.62
N PRO A 5 -8.65 -3.92 -8.04
CA PRO A 5 -7.82 -2.77 -7.76
C PRO A 5 -8.01 -2.28 -6.32
N VAL A 6 -6.92 -2.13 -5.59
CA VAL A 6 -6.86 -1.62 -4.22
C VAL A 6 -6.00 -0.36 -4.20
N TYR A 7 -6.52 0.72 -3.64
CA TYR A 7 -5.80 1.98 -3.47
C TYR A 7 -5.64 2.27 -1.99
N LEU A 8 -4.40 2.39 -1.53
CA LEU A 8 -4.08 2.81 -0.18
C LEU A 8 -3.75 4.30 -0.22
N LEU A 9 -4.53 5.10 0.48
CA LEU A 9 -4.26 6.51 0.69
C LEU A 9 -3.66 6.69 2.10
N LEU A 10 -2.39 7.07 2.17
CA LEU A 10 -1.61 7.13 3.41
C LEU A 10 -1.34 8.58 3.80
N ASP A 11 -1.69 8.95 5.02
CA ASP A 11 -1.32 10.24 5.58
C ASP A 11 0.19 10.26 5.88
N THR A 12 0.88 11.30 5.43
CA THR A 12 2.31 11.56 5.66
C THR A 12 2.55 12.97 6.21
N SER A 13 1.49 13.60 6.73
CA SER A 13 1.53 14.95 7.30
C SER A 13 2.30 15.01 8.63
N GLY A 14 2.46 16.24 9.16
CA GLY A 14 3.21 16.49 10.39
C GLY A 14 2.80 15.63 11.60
N SER A 15 1.52 15.26 11.72
CA SER A 15 1.01 14.40 12.81
C SER A 15 1.48 12.95 12.72
N MET A 16 2.02 12.54 11.59
CA MET A 16 2.44 11.16 11.34
C MET A 16 3.87 10.87 11.82
N HIS A 17 4.63 11.87 12.26
CA HIS A 17 6.02 11.67 12.71
C HIS A 17 6.14 10.71 13.89
N GLY A 18 7.21 9.91 13.90
CA GLY A 18 7.53 8.98 14.98
C GLY A 18 6.72 7.69 14.90
N GLU A 19 6.03 7.32 15.98
CA GLU A 19 5.37 6.01 16.10
C GLU A 19 4.21 5.83 15.11
N ALA A 20 3.54 6.92 14.72
CA ALA A 20 2.39 6.85 13.83
C ALA A 20 2.76 6.35 12.42
N ILE A 21 3.81 6.90 11.80
CA ILE A 21 4.26 6.42 10.48
C ILE A 21 4.81 5.00 10.55
N GLU A 22 5.49 4.62 11.63
CA GLU A 22 5.98 3.25 11.82
C GLU A 22 4.83 2.25 11.97
N ALA A 23 3.75 2.62 12.68
CA ALA A 23 2.54 1.81 12.74
C ALA A 23 1.89 1.63 11.36
N VAL A 24 1.85 2.69 10.53
CA VAL A 24 1.35 2.61 9.15
C VAL A 24 2.21 1.68 8.30
N LYS A 25 3.54 1.81 8.36
CA LYS A 25 4.46 0.91 7.64
C LYS A 25 4.22 -0.54 8.02
N ASN A 26 4.14 -0.83 9.32
CA ASN A 26 3.87 -2.18 9.82
C ASN A 26 2.51 -2.69 9.34
N GLY A 27 1.47 -1.87 9.37
CA GLY A 27 0.14 -2.21 8.86
C GLY A 27 0.16 -2.57 7.37
N VAL A 28 0.88 -1.79 6.55
CA VAL A 28 1.06 -2.08 5.11
C VAL A 28 1.81 -3.41 4.91
N GLN A 29 2.87 -3.67 5.67
CA GLN A 29 3.60 -4.95 5.57
C GLN A 29 2.74 -6.15 5.96
N ILE A 30 1.93 -6.03 7.00
CA ILE A 30 0.98 -7.08 7.42
C ILE A 30 -0.06 -7.32 6.33
N LEU A 31 -0.66 -6.25 5.78
CA LEU A 31 -1.62 -6.35 4.68
C LEU A 31 -1.02 -7.08 3.47
N LEU A 32 0.17 -6.67 3.04
CA LEU A 32 0.86 -7.30 1.90
C LEU A 32 1.16 -8.77 2.16
N SER A 33 1.61 -9.10 3.37
CA SER A 33 1.90 -10.48 3.76
C SER A 33 0.64 -11.35 3.74
N THR A 34 -0.47 -10.85 4.28
CA THR A 34 -1.76 -11.54 4.26
C THR A 34 -2.27 -11.74 2.83
N LEU A 35 -2.23 -10.69 1.99
CA LEU A 35 -2.68 -10.79 0.60
C LEU A 35 -1.82 -11.77 -0.21
N ARG A 36 -0.51 -11.83 0.03
CA ARG A 36 0.40 -12.77 -0.67
C ARG A 36 0.18 -14.23 -0.27
N GLN A 37 -0.39 -14.48 0.90
CA GLN A 37 -0.75 -15.83 1.36
C GLN A 37 -2.09 -16.31 0.78
N ASP A 38 -2.93 -15.41 0.27
CA ASP A 38 -4.18 -15.75 -0.41
C ASP A 38 -3.92 -15.97 -1.92
N PRO A 39 -4.02 -17.21 -2.44
CA PRO A 39 -3.80 -17.49 -3.86
C PRO A 39 -4.73 -16.71 -4.79
N TYR A 40 -5.97 -16.45 -4.36
CA TYR A 40 -6.93 -15.69 -5.17
C TYR A 40 -6.52 -14.22 -5.27
N ALA A 41 -6.08 -13.63 -4.16
CA ALA A 41 -5.57 -12.26 -4.16
C ALA A 41 -4.26 -12.14 -4.94
N LEU A 42 -3.36 -13.13 -4.87
CA LEU A 42 -2.11 -13.13 -5.61
C LEU A 42 -2.31 -13.06 -7.14
N GLU A 43 -3.36 -13.72 -7.65
CA GLU A 43 -3.68 -13.71 -9.08
C GLU A 43 -4.52 -12.49 -9.53
N THR A 44 -5.29 -11.89 -8.63
CA THR A 44 -6.31 -10.90 -9.01
C THR A 44 -6.06 -9.49 -8.48
N ALA A 45 -5.31 -9.34 -7.39
CA ALA A 45 -5.14 -8.06 -6.70
C ALA A 45 -4.05 -7.19 -7.33
N TYR A 46 -4.38 -5.92 -7.47
CA TYR A 46 -3.45 -4.87 -7.87
C TYR A 46 -3.46 -3.79 -6.79
N LEU A 47 -2.30 -3.32 -6.36
CA LEU A 47 -2.17 -2.28 -5.35
C LEU A 47 -1.55 -1.01 -5.91
N SER A 48 -2.07 0.13 -5.48
CA SER A 48 -1.43 1.43 -5.63
C SER A 48 -1.34 2.10 -4.27
N ILE A 49 -0.21 2.79 -4.01
CA ILE A 49 -0.03 3.63 -2.83
C ILE A 49 -0.01 5.08 -3.26
N ILE A 50 -0.83 5.88 -2.60
CA ILE A 50 -0.88 7.33 -2.72
C ILE A 50 -0.59 7.86 -1.32
N SER A 51 0.44 8.69 -1.17
CA SER A 51 0.62 9.45 0.06
C SER A 51 -0.03 10.81 -0.06
N PHE A 52 -0.40 11.41 1.06
CA PHE A 52 -0.81 12.81 1.10
C PHE A 52 -0.22 13.54 2.30
N ASP A 53 0.16 14.79 2.07
CA ASP A 53 0.53 15.77 3.08
C ASP A 53 -0.23 17.08 2.80
N THR A 54 0.43 18.08 2.22
CA THR A 54 -0.18 19.21 1.52
C THR A 54 -0.76 18.80 0.17
N THR A 55 -0.20 17.77 -0.48
CA THR A 55 -0.62 17.31 -1.81
C THR A 55 -0.65 15.79 -1.88
N ALA A 56 -1.55 15.24 -2.70
CA ALA A 56 -1.57 13.81 -2.98
C ALA A 56 -0.49 13.44 -4.01
N LYS A 57 0.30 12.41 -3.74
CA LYS A 57 1.35 11.88 -4.61
C LYS A 57 1.21 10.38 -4.74
N GLN A 58 1.11 9.87 -5.97
CA GLN A 58 1.13 8.44 -6.22
C GLN A 58 2.58 7.93 -6.10
N LEU A 59 2.86 7.15 -5.06
CA LEU A 59 4.17 6.58 -4.80
C LEU A 59 4.40 5.30 -5.61
N VAL A 60 3.35 4.47 -5.72
CA VAL A 60 3.39 3.24 -6.50
C VAL A 60 2.17 3.22 -7.42
N PRO A 61 2.36 3.09 -8.74
CA PRO A 61 1.25 2.93 -9.67
C PRO A 61 0.49 1.63 -9.39
N LEU A 62 -0.70 1.48 -9.96
CA LEU A 62 -1.49 0.25 -9.80
C LEU A 62 -0.69 -0.96 -10.35
N THR A 63 -0.16 -1.77 -9.43
CA THR A 63 0.84 -2.82 -9.70
C THR A 63 0.33 -4.15 -9.18
N GLU A 64 0.58 -5.23 -9.92
CA GLU A 64 0.24 -6.60 -9.52
C GLU A 64 0.87 -6.95 -8.18
N LEU A 65 0.11 -7.61 -7.29
CA LEU A 65 0.59 -7.95 -5.95
C LEU A 65 1.91 -8.74 -5.97
N ALA A 66 2.09 -9.60 -6.97
CA ALA A 66 3.33 -10.37 -7.17
C ALA A 66 4.56 -9.51 -7.48
N ALA A 67 4.37 -8.37 -8.16
CA ALA A 67 5.42 -7.41 -8.51
C ALA A 67 5.49 -6.20 -7.56
N PHE A 68 4.54 -6.08 -6.64
CA PHE A 68 4.41 -4.93 -5.76
C PHE A 68 5.55 -4.88 -4.75
N GLN A 69 6.20 -3.71 -4.64
CA GLN A 69 7.16 -3.38 -3.58
C GLN A 69 6.64 -2.15 -2.82
N ALA A 70 6.63 -2.23 -1.49
CA ALA A 70 6.22 -1.10 -0.66
C ALA A 70 7.24 0.05 -0.80
N PRO A 71 6.81 1.30 -1.00
CA PRO A 71 7.70 2.45 -1.03
C PRO A 71 8.19 2.78 0.38
N GLU A 72 9.29 3.51 0.48
CA GLU A 72 9.68 4.18 1.70
C GLU A 72 8.80 5.42 1.90
N ILE A 73 8.21 5.55 3.11
CA ILE A 73 7.32 6.63 3.54
C ILE A 73 7.74 7.20 4.89
#